data_AF-A0AAV6GQ27-F1
#
_entry.id   AF-A0AAV6GQ27-F1
#
_cell.length_a   1.000
_cell.length_b   1.000
_cell.length_c   1.000
_cell.angle_alpha   90.00
_cell.angle_beta   90.00
_cell.angle_gamma   90.00
#
_symmetry.space_group_name_H-M   'P 1'
#
loop_
_entity.id
_entity.type
_entity.pdbx_description
1 polymer ?
#
loop_
_entity_poly.entity_id
_entity_poly.type
_entity_poly.pdbx_seq_one_letter_code
_entity_poly.pdbx_strand_id
1 'polypeptide(L)'
;MTTNLGIMQGLDAEVTLASKLFSFLWAIGMRTPIIKGLLIKLSSLYGTVLTIYLEVTAGIKVFTVLTGNTLGSHERFRNCLATQLTLTEVPSVEDCDVILAYCPIVSRVGTDIGAALSVIPDCRPAVLMVFHHTNDKYYIVPNTNRFTQDRGISTIDCLFNDDGLLKAPQNNEAFRLAVKHLKLFHKGRLLRLLTVLQRWVGYMPSEDH
;
A
#
# COMPACT_ATOMS: atom_id res chain seq x y z
N MET A 1 12.19 10.10 -14.13
CA MET A 1 12.10 8.84 -14.91
C MET A 1 13.44 8.15 -15.15
N THR A 2 14.60 8.77 -14.85
CA THR A 2 15.94 8.21 -15.13
C THR A 2 16.56 7.38 -14.00
N THR A 3 16.00 7.39 -12.79
CA THR A 3 16.59 6.75 -11.61
C THR A 3 16.39 5.23 -11.56
N ASN A 4 15.26 4.71 -12.06
CA ASN A 4 14.98 3.28 -12.01
C ASN A 4 15.81 2.48 -13.02
N LEU A 5 16.12 3.07 -14.17
CA LEU A 5 16.88 2.41 -15.24
C LEU A 5 18.35 2.18 -14.84
N GLY A 6 18.97 3.16 -14.17
CA GLY A 6 20.35 3.03 -13.68
C GLY A 6 20.49 2.02 -12.54
N ILE A 7 19.47 1.90 -11.69
CA ILE A 7 19.44 0.89 -10.61
C ILE A 7 19.21 -0.51 -11.19
N MET A 8 18.33 -0.67 -12.18
CA MET A 8 18.12 -1.94 -12.89
C MET A 8 19.38 -2.40 -13.62
N GLN A 9 20.08 -1.51 -14.32
CA GLN A 9 21.36 -1.84 -14.98
C GLN A 9 22.46 -2.22 -13.97
N GLY A 10 22.44 -1.63 -12.77
CA GLY A 10 23.33 -2.02 -11.67
C GLY A 10 23.03 -3.42 -11.14
N LEU A 11 21.74 -3.76 -10.94
CA LEU A 11 21.34 -5.12 -10.56
C LEU A 11 21.70 -6.16 -11.64
N ASP A 12 21.47 -5.85 -12.92
CA ASP A 12 21.81 -6.75 -14.03
C ASP A 12 23.32 -7.04 -14.09
N ALA A 13 24.16 -6.04 -13.81
CA ALA A 13 25.61 -6.21 -13.74
C ALA A 13 26.04 -7.10 -12.56
N GLU A 14 25.44 -6.94 -11.39
CA GLU A 14 25.72 -7.80 -10.22
C GLU A 14 25.23 -9.24 -10.43
N VAL A 15 24.07 -9.44 -11.07
CA VAL A 15 23.54 -10.76 -11.44
C VAL A 15 24.47 -11.44 -12.45
N THR A 16 24.98 -10.69 -13.42
CA THR A 16 25.94 -11.18 -14.40
C THR A 16 27.26 -11.57 -13.72
N LEU A 17 27.71 -10.80 -12.73
CA LEU A 17 28.91 -11.10 -11.95
C LEU A 17 28.73 -12.36 -11.10
N ALA A 18 27.59 -12.52 -10.42
CA ALA A 18 27.26 -13.71 -9.63
C ALA A 18 27.19 -14.97 -10.51
N SER A 19 26.60 -14.88 -11.70
CA SER A 19 26.55 -15.96 -12.70
C SER A 19 27.95 -16.35 -13.23
N LYS A 20 28.82 -15.35 -13.46
CA LYS A 20 30.22 -15.59 -13.85
C LYS A 20 31.03 -16.22 -12.73
N LEU A 21 30.84 -15.77 -11.48
CA LEU A 21 31.42 -16.38 -10.28
C LEU A 21 30.98 -17.83 -10.13
N PHE A 22 29.70 -18.14 -10.34
CA PHE A 22 29.18 -19.50 -10.33
C PHE A 22 29.86 -20.39 -11.38
N SER A 23 29.98 -19.89 -12.62
CA SER A 23 30.62 -20.61 -13.72
C SER A 23 32.10 -20.86 -13.43
N PHE A 24 32.79 -19.90 -12.82
CA PHE A 24 34.17 -20.01 -12.41
C PHE A 24 34.38 -21.02 -11.28
N LEU A 25 33.56 -20.96 -10.22
CA LEU A 25 33.60 -21.88 -9.09
C LEU A 25 33.31 -23.33 -9.51
N TRP A 26 32.40 -23.53 -10.46
CA TRP A 26 32.13 -24.84 -11.07
C TRP A 26 33.31 -25.33 -11.90
N ALA A 27 33.95 -24.45 -12.69
CA ALA A 27 35.08 -24.80 -13.54
C ALA A 27 36.34 -25.22 -12.76
N ILE A 28 36.55 -24.68 -11.56
CA ILE A 28 37.70 -25.04 -10.70
C ILE A 28 37.45 -26.30 -9.84
N GLY A 29 36.37 -27.05 -10.07
CA GLY A 29 36.14 -28.34 -9.42
C GLY A 29 35.94 -28.24 -7.90
N MET A 30 35.51 -27.07 -7.40
CA MET A 30 35.27 -26.83 -5.99
C MET A 30 34.05 -27.64 -5.51
N ARG A 31 34.30 -28.86 -5.05
CA ARG A 31 33.30 -29.87 -4.68
C ARG A 31 33.09 -29.95 -3.16
N THR A 32 33.08 -28.81 -2.46
CA THR A 32 32.87 -28.80 -1.01
C THR A 32 31.39 -28.58 -0.66
N PRO A 33 30.85 -29.29 0.35
CA PRO A 33 29.48 -29.08 0.83
C PRO A 33 29.24 -27.64 1.34
N ILE A 34 30.32 -26.96 1.76
CA ILE A 34 30.33 -25.56 2.19
C ILE A 34 29.90 -24.63 1.05
N ILE A 35 30.45 -24.80 -0.16
CA ILE A 35 30.13 -23.94 -1.31
C ILE A 35 28.71 -24.17 -1.81
N LYS A 36 28.22 -25.42 -1.80
CA LYS A 36 26.81 -25.70 -2.09
C LYS A 36 25.88 -25.01 -1.09
N GLY A 37 26.21 -25.05 0.21
CA GLY A 37 25.46 -24.35 1.24
C GLY A 37 25.46 -22.83 1.06
N LEU A 38 26.61 -22.25 0.70
CA LEU A 38 26.76 -20.82 0.42
C LEU A 38 25.93 -20.40 -0.82
N LEU A 39 25.98 -21.19 -1.90
CA LEU A 39 25.21 -20.92 -3.12
C LEU A 39 23.70 -20.97 -2.91
N ILE A 40 23.20 -21.92 -2.11
CA ILE A 40 21.78 -22.00 -1.74
C ILE A 40 21.36 -20.79 -0.90
N LYS A 41 22.21 -20.36 0.04
CA LYS A 41 21.94 -19.16 0.84
C LYS A 41 21.93 -17.89 -0.01
N LEU A 42 22.87 -17.76 -0.94
CA LEU A 42 22.97 -16.63 -1.86
C LEU A 42 21.75 -16.55 -2.79
N SER A 43 21.28 -17.67 -3.35
CA SER A 43 20.09 -17.67 -4.21
C SER A 43 18.82 -17.32 -3.44
N SER A 44 18.67 -17.83 -2.21
CA SER A 44 17.55 -17.48 -1.31
C SER A 44 17.57 -16.00 -0.91
N LEU A 45 18.76 -15.46 -0.60
CA LEU A 45 18.94 -14.05 -0.28
C LEU A 45 18.60 -13.17 -1.49
N TYR A 46 19.10 -13.51 -2.68
CA TYR A 46 18.79 -12.80 -3.92
C TYR A 46 17.28 -12.78 -4.18
N GLY A 47 16.60 -13.92 -4.06
CA GLY A 47 15.14 -13.99 -4.21
C GLY A 47 14.41 -13.07 -3.24
N THR A 48 14.81 -13.06 -1.96
CA THR A 48 14.20 -12.20 -0.93
C THR A 48 14.44 -10.71 -1.23
N VAL A 49 15.67 -10.33 -1.59
CA VAL A 49 16.03 -8.96 -1.95
C VAL A 49 15.27 -8.50 -3.18
N LEU A 50 15.17 -9.35 -4.21
CA LEU A 50 14.43 -9.05 -5.44
C LEU A 50 12.94 -8.88 -5.15
N THR A 51 12.31 -9.75 -4.35
CA THR A 51 10.91 -9.60 -3.92
C THR A 51 10.68 -8.26 -3.22
N ILE A 52 11.61 -7.85 -2.36
CA ILE A 52 11.48 -6.59 -1.62
C ILE A 52 11.71 -5.38 -2.52
N TYR A 53 12.65 -5.46 -3.45
CA TYR A 53 12.83 -4.44 -4.47
C TYR A 53 11.56 -4.25 -5.30
N LEU A 54 10.94 -5.35 -5.76
CA LEU A 54 9.69 -5.31 -6.51
C LEU A 54 8.54 -4.73 -5.67
N GLU A 55 8.44 -5.06 -4.39
CA GLU A 55 7.37 -4.52 -3.54
C GLU A 55 7.59 -3.05 -3.12
N VAL A 56 8.85 -2.62 -2.97
CA VAL A 56 9.22 -1.21 -2.73
C VAL A 56 8.93 -0.35 -3.96
N THR A 57 9.13 -0.90 -5.15
CA THR A 57 8.87 -0.20 -6.41
C THR A 57 7.42 -0.31 -6.87
N ALA A 58 6.67 -1.30 -6.36
CA ALA A 58 5.24 -1.41 -6.56
C ALA A 58 4.49 -0.29 -5.82
N GLY A 59 3.45 0.24 -6.47
CA GLY A 59 2.53 1.19 -5.84
C GLY A 59 1.71 0.57 -4.72
N ILE A 60 0.87 1.38 -4.10
CA ILE A 60 -0.08 0.95 -3.06
C ILE A 60 -1.23 0.22 -3.75
N LYS A 61 -1.43 -1.05 -3.40
CA LYS A 61 -2.55 -1.86 -3.91
C LYS A 61 -3.81 -1.52 -3.12
N VAL A 62 -4.86 -1.08 -3.79
CA VAL A 62 -6.10 -0.62 -3.19
C VAL A 62 -7.26 -1.51 -3.62
N PHE A 63 -8.09 -1.89 -2.66
CA PHE A 63 -9.40 -2.48 -2.94
C PHE A 63 -10.49 -1.46 -2.59
N THR A 64 -11.34 -1.12 -3.56
CA THR A 64 -12.42 -0.15 -3.38
C THR A 64 -13.71 -0.82 -2.93
N VAL A 65 -14.33 -0.27 -1.90
CA VAL A 65 -15.70 -0.63 -1.47
C VAL A 65 -16.62 0.57 -1.67
N LEU A 66 -17.68 0.40 -2.45
CA LEU A 66 -18.72 1.42 -2.62
C LEU A 66 -19.98 0.99 -1.87
N THR A 67 -20.47 1.83 -0.98
CA THR A 67 -21.64 1.51 -0.13
C THR A 67 -22.90 2.26 -0.54
N GLY A 68 -22.81 3.05 -1.61
CA GLY A 68 -23.92 3.78 -2.21
C GLY A 68 -23.47 4.57 -3.44
N ASN A 69 -24.42 5.31 -4.03
CA ASN A 69 -24.14 6.14 -5.19
C ASN A 69 -23.41 7.44 -4.79
N THR A 70 -22.21 7.64 -5.32
CA THR A 70 -21.38 8.84 -5.08
C THR A 70 -21.33 9.77 -6.29
N LEU A 71 -22.11 9.51 -7.35
CA LEU A 71 -22.17 10.31 -8.58
C LEU A 71 -20.79 10.51 -9.24
N GLY A 72 -19.96 9.46 -9.25
CA GLY A 72 -18.59 9.52 -9.78
C GLY A 72 -17.59 10.31 -8.93
N SER A 73 -18.02 10.86 -7.79
CA SER A 73 -17.15 11.65 -6.90
C SER A 73 -16.02 10.83 -6.30
N HIS A 74 -16.23 9.53 -6.06
CA HIS A 74 -15.20 8.61 -5.60
C HIS A 74 -14.05 8.47 -6.62
N GLU A 75 -14.36 8.35 -7.92
CA GLU A 75 -13.36 8.29 -9.00
C GLU A 75 -12.57 9.59 -9.06
N ARG A 76 -13.25 10.73 -8.96
CA ARG A 76 -12.58 12.04 -8.94
C ARG A 76 -11.62 12.15 -7.75
N PHE A 77 -12.05 11.71 -6.56
CA PHE A 77 -11.20 11.70 -5.37
C PHE A 77 -9.97 10.81 -5.57
N ARG A 78 -10.20 9.59 -6.09
CA ARG A 78 -9.14 8.63 -6.42
C ARG A 78 -8.14 9.19 -7.43
N ASN A 79 -8.63 9.83 -8.49
CA ASN A 79 -7.78 10.46 -9.50
C ASN A 79 -6.91 11.56 -8.89
N CYS A 80 -7.46 12.35 -7.96
CA CYS A 80 -6.65 13.27 -7.18
C CYS A 80 -5.57 12.52 -6.38
N LEU A 81 -5.88 11.40 -5.73
CA LEU A 81 -4.88 10.63 -4.97
C LEU A 81 -3.77 10.10 -5.87
N ALA A 82 -4.12 9.63 -7.07
CA ALA A 82 -3.19 9.15 -8.07
C ALA A 82 -2.21 10.23 -8.57
N THR A 83 -2.50 11.52 -8.36
CA THR A 83 -1.54 12.60 -8.67
C THR A 83 -0.38 12.68 -7.68
N GLN A 84 -0.54 12.15 -6.46
CA GLN A 84 0.48 12.18 -5.41
C GLN A 84 1.04 10.81 -5.02
N LEU A 85 0.34 9.74 -5.40
CA LEU A 85 0.65 8.37 -5.02
C LEU A 85 0.52 7.45 -6.24
N THR A 86 1.41 6.45 -6.33
CA THR A 86 1.22 5.33 -7.24
C THR A 86 0.20 4.38 -6.63
N LEU A 87 -1.04 4.41 -7.11
CA LEU A 87 -2.12 3.53 -6.66
C LEU A 87 -2.45 2.50 -7.74
N THR A 88 -2.66 1.26 -7.34
CA THR A 88 -3.08 0.16 -8.22
C THR A 88 -4.38 -0.43 -7.70
N GLU A 89 -5.44 -0.46 -8.50
CA GLU A 89 -6.65 -1.20 -8.11
C GLU A 89 -6.38 -2.70 -8.20
N VAL A 90 -6.84 -3.43 -7.20
CA VAL A 90 -6.88 -4.88 -7.23
C VAL A 90 -8.33 -5.37 -7.10
N PRO A 91 -8.69 -6.47 -7.77
CA PRO A 91 -10.07 -6.97 -7.78
C PRO A 91 -10.44 -7.75 -6.51
N SER A 92 -9.46 -8.05 -5.65
CA SER A 92 -9.62 -8.91 -4.47
C SER A 92 -9.00 -8.25 -3.24
N VAL A 93 -9.61 -8.50 -2.08
CA VAL A 93 -9.17 -7.99 -0.78
C VAL A 93 -7.88 -8.67 -0.33
N GLU A 94 -7.68 -9.93 -0.74
CA GLU A 94 -6.51 -10.73 -0.44
C GLU A 94 -5.24 -10.12 -1.04
N ASP A 95 -5.35 -9.44 -2.18
CA ASP A 95 -4.24 -8.83 -2.90
C ASP A 95 -3.97 -7.37 -2.52
N CYS A 96 -4.86 -6.74 -1.73
CA CYS A 96 -4.79 -5.32 -1.44
C CYS A 96 -3.91 -4.99 -0.22
N ASP A 97 -3.29 -3.83 -0.21
CA ASP A 97 -2.57 -3.31 0.95
C ASP A 97 -3.51 -2.59 1.92
N VAL A 98 -4.54 -1.96 1.37
CA VAL A 98 -5.50 -1.11 2.08
C VAL A 98 -6.85 -1.11 1.36
N ILE A 99 -7.92 -1.06 2.14
CA ILE A 99 -9.28 -0.88 1.64
C ILE A 99 -9.61 0.61 1.65
N LEU A 100 -10.07 1.14 0.51
CA LEU A 100 -10.68 2.46 0.43
C LEU A 100 -12.20 2.28 0.30
N ALA A 101 -12.91 2.55 1.39
CA ALA A 101 -14.37 2.48 1.42
C ALA A 101 -14.97 3.87 1.21
N TYR A 102 -16.01 3.96 0.38
CA TYR A 102 -16.72 5.20 0.10
C TYR A 102 -18.17 5.09 0.57
N CYS A 103 -18.56 6.00 1.45
CA CYS A 103 -19.87 6.04 2.11
C CYS A 103 -20.55 7.38 1.88
N PRO A 104 -21.42 7.49 0.86
CA PRO A 104 -22.30 8.64 0.74
C PRO A 104 -23.35 8.63 1.84
N ILE A 105 -23.51 9.76 2.53
CA ILE A 105 -24.57 9.97 3.51
C ILE A 105 -25.84 10.37 2.75
N VAL A 106 -26.84 9.49 2.79
CA VAL A 106 -28.12 9.66 2.11
C VAL A 106 -29.27 9.74 3.11
N SER A 107 -29.15 9.02 4.23
CA SER A 107 -30.18 8.97 5.27
C SER A 107 -29.73 9.69 6.53
N ARG A 108 -28.81 9.08 7.27
CA ARG A 108 -28.27 9.54 8.54
C ARG A 108 -26.86 9.01 8.69
N VAL A 109 -25.96 9.88 9.15
CA VAL A 109 -24.53 9.57 9.31
C VAL A 109 -24.28 8.24 10.01
N GLY A 110 -24.93 7.99 11.16
CA GLY A 110 -24.71 6.75 11.92
C GLY A 110 -25.25 5.50 11.22
N THR A 111 -26.38 5.61 10.52
CA THR A 111 -27.00 4.48 9.80
C THR A 111 -26.18 4.10 8.58
N ASP A 112 -25.81 5.09 7.76
CA ASP A 112 -25.06 4.86 6.53
C ASP A 112 -23.63 4.37 6.84
N ILE A 113 -22.97 4.92 7.86
CA ILE A 113 -21.66 4.41 8.34
C ILE A 113 -21.81 2.99 8.89
N GLY A 114 -22.84 2.70 9.69
CA GLY A 114 -23.07 1.35 10.22
C GLY A 114 -23.25 0.32 9.10
N ALA A 115 -24.01 0.66 8.06
CA ALA A 115 -24.16 -0.18 6.88
C ALA A 115 -22.81 -0.34 6.14
N ALA A 116 -22.04 0.72 5.98
CA ALA A 116 -20.72 0.65 5.37
C ALA A 116 -19.77 -0.28 6.14
N LEU A 117 -19.72 -0.18 7.46
CA LEU A 117 -18.88 -1.03 8.30
C LEU A 117 -19.27 -2.51 8.22
N SER A 118 -20.54 -2.83 7.96
CA SER A 118 -21.00 -4.21 7.84
C SER A 118 -20.46 -4.93 6.58
N VAL A 119 -20.07 -4.18 5.56
CA VAL A 119 -19.55 -4.72 4.29
C VAL A 119 -18.04 -4.54 4.11
N ILE A 120 -17.40 -3.73 4.95
CA ILE A 120 -15.94 -3.55 4.92
C ILE A 120 -15.27 -4.78 5.55
N PRO A 121 -14.39 -5.48 4.81
CA PRO A 121 -13.66 -6.61 5.37
C PRO A 121 -12.69 -6.20 6.48
N ASP A 122 -12.66 -6.96 7.57
CA ASP A 122 -11.77 -6.70 8.72
C ASP A 122 -10.35 -7.32 8.56
N CYS A 123 -10.08 -7.98 7.43
CA CYS A 123 -8.81 -8.68 7.19
C CYS A 123 -7.66 -7.77 6.73
N ARG A 124 -7.96 -6.52 6.34
CA ARG A 124 -7.01 -5.53 5.85
C ARG A 124 -7.27 -4.16 6.49
N PRO A 125 -6.26 -3.29 6.61
CA PRO A 125 -6.48 -1.92 7.06
C PRO A 125 -7.45 -1.19 6.12
N ALA A 126 -8.35 -0.38 6.68
CA ALA A 126 -9.33 0.36 5.90
C ALA A 126 -9.34 1.85 6.24
N VAL A 127 -9.66 2.67 5.23
CA VAL A 127 -9.99 4.08 5.38
C VAL A 127 -11.41 4.28 4.87
N LEU A 128 -12.27 4.86 5.71
CA LEU A 128 -13.65 5.16 5.36
C LEU A 128 -13.79 6.62 4.92
N MET A 129 -13.95 6.82 3.63
CA MET A 129 -14.25 8.12 3.04
C MET A 129 -15.77 8.39 3.15
N VAL A 130 -16.16 9.35 3.99
CA VAL A 130 -17.56 9.70 4.25
C VAL A 130 -17.94 10.91 3.40
N PHE A 131 -18.91 10.76 2.50
CA PHE A 131 -19.33 11.77 1.54
C PHE A 131 -20.63 12.41 2.03
N HIS A 132 -20.53 13.62 2.58
CA HIS A 132 -21.66 14.41 3.06
C HIS A 132 -22.28 15.17 1.89
N HIS A 133 -23.55 14.86 1.56
CA HIS A 133 -24.28 15.57 0.52
C HIS A 133 -24.67 16.96 1.02
N THR A 134 -24.15 18.01 0.39
CA THR A 134 -24.43 19.41 0.74
C THR A 134 -24.02 20.35 -0.40
N ASN A 135 -24.71 21.48 -0.51
CA ASN A 135 -24.27 22.58 -1.38
C ASN A 135 -23.41 23.63 -0.63
N ASP A 136 -23.32 23.52 0.70
CA ASP A 136 -22.52 24.43 1.53
C ASP A 136 -21.05 23.97 1.62
N LYS A 137 -20.14 24.80 1.10
CA LYS A 137 -18.69 24.56 1.12
C LYS A 137 -18.06 24.70 2.51
N TYR A 138 -18.79 25.30 3.45
CA TYR A 138 -18.37 25.50 4.84
C TYR A 138 -19.16 24.65 5.82
N TYR A 139 -19.88 23.64 5.31
CA TYR A 139 -20.66 22.72 6.12
C TYR A 139 -19.78 22.07 7.20
N ILE A 140 -20.23 22.20 8.45
CA ILE A 140 -19.55 21.62 9.59
C ILE A 140 -19.95 20.15 9.69
N VAL A 141 -19.02 19.27 9.36
CA VAL A 141 -19.23 17.82 9.44
C VAL A 141 -19.30 17.36 10.90
N PRO A 142 -20.24 16.45 11.23
CA PRO A 142 -20.24 15.83 12.55
C PRO A 142 -19.00 14.95 12.73
N ASN A 143 -18.57 14.74 13.98
CA ASN A 143 -17.46 13.83 14.27
C ASN A 143 -17.82 12.39 13.87
N THR A 144 -17.38 11.93 12.70
CA THR A 144 -17.67 10.60 12.15
C THR A 144 -16.77 9.51 12.73
N ASN A 145 -15.58 9.84 13.21
CA ASN A 145 -14.65 8.88 13.83
C ASN A 145 -15.26 8.17 15.04
N ARG A 146 -16.24 8.78 15.73
CA ARG A 146 -16.94 8.15 16.86
C ARG A 146 -17.67 6.85 16.49
N PHE A 147 -17.99 6.65 15.22
CA PHE A 147 -18.71 5.48 14.73
C PHE A 147 -17.78 4.32 14.35
N THR A 148 -16.47 4.52 14.35
CA THR A 148 -15.48 3.55 13.85
C THR A 148 -14.37 3.21 14.86
N GLN A 149 -14.47 3.73 16.10
CA GLN A 149 -13.43 3.57 17.13
C GLN A 149 -13.18 2.11 17.50
N ASP A 150 -14.25 1.32 17.57
CA ASP A 150 -14.23 -0.10 17.88
C ASP A 150 -13.51 -0.95 16.81
N ARG A 151 -13.56 -0.50 15.54
CA ARG A 151 -12.91 -1.18 14.41
C ARG A 151 -11.51 -0.66 14.07
N GLY A 152 -11.06 0.44 14.69
CA GLY A 152 -9.79 1.06 14.35
C GLY A 152 -9.72 1.63 12.91
N ILE A 153 -10.88 1.85 12.28
CA ILE A 153 -10.99 2.41 10.93
C ILE A 153 -11.00 3.94 11.05
N SER A 154 -10.13 4.62 10.30
CA SER A 154 -10.12 6.09 10.27
C SER A 154 -11.15 6.63 9.29
N THR A 155 -11.94 7.62 9.69
CA THR A 155 -12.87 8.31 8.80
C THR A 155 -12.25 9.57 8.20
N ILE A 156 -12.61 9.86 6.95
CA ILE A 156 -12.22 11.07 6.23
C ILE A 156 -13.48 11.67 5.62
N ASP A 157 -13.86 12.84 6.11
CA ASP A 157 -15.09 13.51 5.70
C ASP A 157 -14.88 14.41 4.48
N CYS A 158 -15.61 14.12 3.40
CA CYS A 158 -15.68 14.86 2.15
C CYS A 158 -17.06 15.49 1.97
N LEU A 159 -17.13 16.65 1.33
CA LEU A 159 -18.37 17.30 0.90
C LEU A 159 -18.58 17.09 -0.60
N PHE A 160 -19.78 16.69 -0.99
CA PHE A 160 -20.16 16.54 -2.41
C PHE A 160 -21.61 16.97 -2.62
N ASN A 161 -21.98 17.24 -3.86
CA ASN A 161 -23.36 17.49 -4.28
C ASN A 161 -23.65 16.73 -5.58
N ASP A 162 -24.75 17.09 -6.25
CA ASP A 162 -25.16 16.44 -7.50
C ASP A 162 -24.16 16.67 -8.65
N ASP A 163 -23.35 17.73 -8.58
CA ASP A 163 -22.25 18.03 -9.52
C ASP A 163 -20.92 17.36 -9.12
N GLY A 164 -20.92 16.64 -8.00
CA GLY A 164 -19.79 15.87 -7.47
C GLY A 164 -19.01 16.57 -6.35
N LEU A 165 -17.71 16.30 -6.25
CA LEU A 165 -16.86 16.84 -5.17
C LEU A 165 -16.81 18.37 -5.16
N LEU A 166 -17.12 18.96 -4.01
CA LEU A 166 -17.02 20.41 -3.83
C LEU A 166 -15.57 20.89 -3.82
N LYS A 167 -15.34 22.10 -4.34
CA LYS A 167 -14.12 22.87 -4.06
C LYS A 167 -14.25 23.53 -2.69
N ALA A 168 -13.95 22.78 -1.64
CA ALA A 168 -14.10 23.19 -0.24
C ALA A 168 -12.80 23.01 0.56
N PRO A 169 -12.50 23.84 1.57
CA PRO A 169 -11.37 23.64 2.48
C PRO A 169 -11.37 22.24 3.11
N GLN A 170 -12.56 21.75 3.47
CA GLN A 170 -12.77 20.39 4.01
C GLN A 170 -12.22 19.31 3.07
N ASN A 171 -12.46 19.43 1.76
CA ASN A 171 -12.01 18.43 0.78
C ASN A 171 -10.50 18.49 0.53
N ASN A 172 -9.88 19.67 0.65
CA ASN A 172 -8.43 19.80 0.61
C ASN A 172 -7.78 19.08 1.81
N GLU A 173 -8.37 19.22 2.99
CA GLU A 173 -7.92 18.53 4.19
C GLU A 173 -8.16 17.02 4.12
N ALA A 174 -9.35 16.60 3.64
CA ALA A 174 -9.67 15.20 3.40
C ALA A 174 -8.64 14.55 2.46
N PHE A 175 -8.29 15.24 1.38
CA PHE A 175 -7.25 14.80 0.46
C PHE A 175 -5.89 14.64 1.14
N ARG A 176 -5.47 15.64 1.92
CA ARG A 176 -4.20 15.61 2.66
C ARG A 176 -4.15 14.45 3.66
N LEU A 177 -5.24 14.20 4.37
CA LEU A 177 -5.36 13.09 5.32
C LEU A 177 -5.30 11.75 4.60
N ALA A 178 -6.03 11.58 3.50
CA ALA A 178 -6.03 10.34 2.73
C ALA A 178 -4.62 10.01 2.23
N VAL A 179 -3.91 11.00 1.67
CA VAL A 179 -2.50 10.83 1.27
C VAL A 179 -1.62 10.43 2.45
N LYS A 180 -1.79 11.08 3.61
CA LYS A 180 -1.02 10.76 4.81
C LYS A 180 -1.26 9.33 5.28
N HIS A 181 -2.52 8.89 5.38
CA HIS A 181 -2.88 7.53 5.79
C HIS A 181 -2.30 6.48 4.84
N LEU A 182 -2.46 6.68 3.53
CA LEU A 182 -1.93 5.75 2.53
C LEU A 182 -0.41 5.65 2.58
N LYS A 183 0.31 6.77 2.76
CA LYS A 183 1.78 6.75 2.96
C LYS A 183 2.19 6.00 4.23
N LEU A 184 1.41 6.11 5.31
CA LEU A 184 1.69 5.39 6.55
C LEU A 184 1.51 3.88 6.37
N PHE A 185 0.46 3.43 5.67
CA PHE A 185 0.28 2.01 5.36
C PHE A 185 1.42 1.47 4.51
N HIS A 186 1.83 2.22 3.48
CA HIS A 186 2.96 1.85 2.64
C HIS A 186 4.26 1.75 3.46
N LYS A 187 4.58 2.76 4.29
CA LYS A 187 5.77 2.73 5.15
C LYS A 187 5.75 1.56 6.14
N GLY A 188 4.62 1.29 6.78
CA GLY A 188 4.47 0.17 7.71
C GLY A 188 4.65 -1.19 7.03
N ARG A 189 4.23 -1.32 5.77
CA ARG A 189 4.49 -2.49 4.93
C ARG A 189 5.99 -2.67 4.67
N LEU A 190 6.68 -1.61 4.25
CA LEU A 190 8.13 -1.66 3.98
C LEU A 190 8.95 -2.01 5.23
N LEU A 191 8.58 -1.47 6.40
CA LEU A 191 9.24 -1.82 7.66
C LEU A 191 9.13 -3.31 7.99
N ARG A 192 7.96 -3.92 7.75
CA ARG A 192 7.78 -5.37 7.93
C ARG A 192 8.69 -6.18 7.01
N LEU A 193 8.79 -5.78 5.73
CA LEU A 193 9.70 -6.43 4.78
C LEU A 193 11.17 -6.29 5.19
N LEU A 194 11.58 -5.12 5.66
CA LEU A 194 12.93 -4.89 6.18
C LEU A 194 13.24 -5.76 7.40
N THR A 195 12.28 -5.94 8.32
CA THR A 195 12.48 -6.84 9.48
C THR A 195 12.65 -8.30 9.05
N VAL A 196 11.97 -8.74 7.99
CA VAL A 196 12.15 -10.10 7.44
C VAL A 196 13.56 -10.26 6.86
N LEU A 197 14.07 -9.27 6.12
CA LEU A 197 15.46 -9.28 5.63
C LEU A 197 16.47 -9.31 6.77
N GLN A 198 16.31 -8.42 7.75
CA GLN A 198 17.23 -8.34 8.90
C GLN A 198 17.28 -9.66 9.66
N ARG A 199 16.13 -10.31 9.84
CA ARG A 199 16.06 -11.64 10.46
C ARG A 199 16.81 -12.67 9.63
N TRP A 200 16.63 -12.68 8.31
CA TRP A 200 17.35 -13.58 7.40
C TRP A 200 18.87 -13.37 7.43
N VAL A 201 19.32 -12.12 7.42
CA VAL A 201 20.74 -11.76 7.53
C VAL A 201 21.29 -12.19 8.89
N GLY A 202 20.54 -12.02 9.98
CA GLY A 202 20.92 -12.46 11.31
C GLY A 202 21.02 -13.99 11.50
N TYR A 203 20.44 -14.79 10.60
CA TYR A 203 20.63 -16.26 10.56
C TYR A 203 21.87 -16.69 9.74
N MET A 204 22.67 -15.76 9.20
CA MET A 204 23.98 -16.10 8.65
C MET A 204 24.89 -16.54 9.81
N PRO A 205 25.43 -17.77 9.80
CA PRO A 205 26.45 -18.13 10.77
C PRO A 205 27.60 -17.14 10.65
N SER A 206 28.04 -16.56 11.77
CA SER A 206 29.34 -15.91 11.84
C SER A 206 30.38 -16.91 11.36
N GLU A 207 31.26 -16.49 10.47
CA GLU A 207 32.50 -17.22 10.20
C GLU A 207 33.37 -17.12 11.46
N ASP A 208 33.01 -17.88 12.50
CA ASP A 208 33.89 -18.11 13.64
C ASP A 208 34.92 -19.17 13.22
N HIS A 209 36.04 -18.64 12.73
CA HIS A 209 37.43 -19.12 12.69
C HIS A 209 37.73 -20.60 12.43
#